data_AF-A0A1X0VAK4-F1
#
_entry.id   AF-A0A1X0VAK4-F1
#
_cell.length_a   1.000
_cell.length_b   1.000
_cell.length_c   1.000
_cell.angle_alpha   90.00
_cell.angle_beta   90.00
_cell.angle_gamma   90.00
#
_symmetry.space_group_name_H-M   'P 1'
#
loop_
_entity.id
_entity.type
_entity.pdbx_description
1 polymer ?
#
loop_
_entity_poly.entity_id
_entity_poly.type
_entity_poly.pdbx_seq_one_letter_code
_entity_poly.pdbx_strand_id
1 'polypeptide(L)'
;VTPRQWMEEIKEPQDQLLSPTGRIIDSQLSEHQAEGWLEGYTLTGRVGIFASYESFLRVVDTMVTQHFKWLRHASEQAWRNDYPSLNLIATSTAFQQDHNGYTHQDPGMLTHLAEKKSNFIREYLPADGNSLLAVQERAFSERHKVNLLIASKQPRQQWFTVEEAEVLANEGLKIIDWASTAPSGDVDITFASAGTEPTIETLAALWLINQAFPDVKFRYVNVVELLRLQKKSEPNMNDERELSAEEFNKYFQADTPVIFGFHAYENLIESFFFERKFTGDVYVHGYREDGDITTTYDMRVYSHLDRFHQAKEAAEILSANGKIDQAAADTFIAKMDDTLAKHFQVTRNEGRDIEEFTDWTWSPLK
;
A
#
# COMPACT_ATOMS: atom_id res chain seq x y z
N VAL A 1 10.45 -27.55 -5.90
CA VAL A 1 11.72 -27.32 -5.16
C VAL A 1 11.65 -27.86 -3.73
N THR A 2 10.48 -27.83 -3.05
CA THR A 2 10.23 -28.53 -1.77
C THR A 2 8.73 -28.79 -1.57
N PRO A 3 8.31 -29.88 -0.88
CA PRO A 3 6.90 -30.13 -0.53
C PRO A 3 6.45 -29.40 0.76
N ARG A 4 5.16 -29.48 1.07
CA ARG A 4 4.56 -29.05 2.34
C ARG A 4 4.80 -30.11 3.41
N GLN A 5 5.33 -29.70 4.56
CA GLN A 5 5.68 -30.64 5.62
C GLN A 5 4.42 -31.12 6.34
N TRP A 6 4.19 -32.43 6.34
CA TRP A 6 3.07 -33.10 6.99
C TRP A 6 3.53 -34.42 7.61
N MET A 7 3.33 -34.58 8.91
CA MET A 7 3.85 -35.72 9.68
C MET A 7 2.82 -36.83 9.91
N GLU A 8 1.54 -36.58 9.62
CA GLU A 8 0.49 -37.59 9.72
C GLU A 8 0.41 -38.44 8.44
N GLU A 9 -0.54 -39.38 8.41
CA GLU A 9 -0.83 -40.19 7.23
C GLU A 9 -1.11 -39.31 5.99
N ILE A 10 -0.48 -39.66 4.87
CA ILE A 10 -0.67 -39.04 3.54
C ILE A 10 -1.53 -39.98 2.69
N LYS A 11 -2.67 -39.50 2.21
CA LYS A 11 -3.68 -40.23 1.43
C LYS A 11 -3.74 -39.73 0.00
N GLU A 12 -3.24 -40.55 -0.92
CA GLU A 12 -3.29 -40.28 -2.35
C GLU A 12 -4.65 -40.69 -2.97
N PRO A 13 -5.20 -39.94 -3.94
CA PRO A 13 -4.60 -38.79 -4.62
C PRO A 13 -4.97 -37.41 -4.03
N GLN A 14 -5.61 -37.37 -2.84
CA GLN A 14 -6.13 -36.12 -2.25
C GLN A 14 -5.01 -35.26 -1.65
N ASP A 15 -4.03 -35.89 -1.00
CA ASP A 15 -2.96 -35.23 -0.24
C ASP A 15 -1.76 -34.84 -1.12
N GLN A 16 -2.02 -33.92 -2.04
CA GLN A 16 -1.02 -33.50 -3.03
C GLN A 16 0.11 -32.68 -2.39
N LEU A 17 1.34 -32.92 -2.84
CA LEU A 17 2.54 -32.16 -2.47
C LEU A 17 2.83 -32.17 -0.95
N LEU A 18 2.37 -33.18 -0.22
CA LEU A 18 2.72 -33.41 1.17
C LEU A 18 3.94 -34.34 1.29
N SER A 19 4.73 -34.15 2.34
CA SER A 19 5.87 -35.02 2.68
C SER A 19 6.21 -34.86 4.17
N PRO A 20 6.72 -35.90 4.84
CA PRO A 20 7.26 -35.79 6.20
C PRO A 20 8.39 -34.78 6.35
N THR A 21 9.02 -34.36 5.25
CA THR A 21 10.04 -33.31 5.24
C THR A 21 9.74 -32.29 4.14
N GLY A 22 9.69 -31.01 4.51
CA GLY A 22 9.38 -29.90 3.61
C GLY A 22 9.89 -28.57 4.17
N ARG A 23 9.99 -27.54 3.33
CA ARG A 23 10.35 -26.18 3.79
C ARG A 23 9.12 -25.28 3.98
N ILE A 24 7.94 -25.75 3.59
CA ILE A 24 6.66 -25.06 3.75
C ILE A 24 5.89 -25.74 4.90
N ILE A 25 5.31 -24.95 5.80
CA ILE A 25 4.43 -25.43 6.86
C ILE A 25 3.14 -24.60 6.80
N ASP A 26 2.11 -25.14 6.15
CA ASP A 26 0.81 -24.49 5.92
C ASP A 26 -0.39 -25.30 6.40
N SER A 27 -0.19 -26.59 6.69
CA SER A 27 -1.28 -27.55 6.95
C SER A 27 -1.90 -27.44 8.35
N GLN A 28 -1.69 -26.30 9.03
CA GLN A 28 -2.38 -25.95 10.27
C GLN A 28 -3.06 -24.60 10.10
N LEU A 29 -4.38 -24.57 10.24
CA LEU A 29 -5.20 -23.36 10.15
C LEU A 29 -5.14 -22.61 11.49
N SER A 30 -4.02 -21.91 11.73
CA SER A 30 -3.83 -21.07 12.92
C SER A 30 -2.72 -20.06 12.68
N GLU A 31 -3.08 -18.78 12.64
CA GLU A 31 -2.12 -17.68 12.52
C GLU A 31 -1.16 -17.65 13.72
N HIS A 32 -1.65 -17.95 14.93
CA HIS A 32 -0.81 -18.07 16.13
C HIS A 32 0.34 -19.07 15.96
N GLN A 33 0.06 -20.20 15.30
CA GLN A 33 1.07 -21.24 15.09
C GLN A 33 2.06 -20.84 14.02
N ALA A 34 1.58 -20.29 12.90
CA ALA A 34 2.43 -19.80 11.82
C ALA A 34 3.39 -18.69 12.33
N GLU A 35 2.85 -17.71 13.05
CA GLU A 35 3.63 -16.62 13.66
C GLU A 35 4.60 -17.17 14.72
N GLY A 36 4.12 -17.98 15.67
CA GLY A 36 4.97 -18.53 16.73
C GLY A 36 6.11 -19.41 16.20
N TRP A 37 5.87 -20.19 15.15
CA TRP A 37 6.91 -20.95 14.46
C TRP A 37 7.93 -20.03 13.79
N LEU A 38 7.47 -19.00 13.07
CA LEU A 38 8.35 -18.07 12.39
C LEU A 38 9.19 -17.25 13.39
N GLU A 39 8.59 -16.76 14.47
CA GLU A 39 9.32 -16.06 15.53
C GLU A 39 10.44 -16.94 16.11
N GLY A 40 10.13 -18.18 16.50
CA GLY A 40 11.13 -19.12 17.02
C GLY A 40 12.22 -19.46 16.00
N TYR A 41 11.84 -19.60 14.73
CA TYR A 41 12.77 -19.83 13.63
C TYR A 41 13.70 -18.63 13.38
N THR A 42 13.17 -17.42 13.53
CA THR A 42 13.87 -16.14 13.37
C THR A 42 14.84 -15.89 14.52
N LEU A 43 14.38 -16.05 15.77
CA LEU A 43 15.19 -15.86 16.97
C LEU A 43 16.33 -16.88 17.11
N THR A 44 16.24 -18.02 16.41
CA THR A 44 17.31 -19.02 16.30
C THR A 44 18.23 -18.81 15.09
N GLY A 45 18.15 -17.63 14.45
CA GLY A 45 19.10 -17.16 13.44
C GLY A 45 18.80 -17.55 12.00
N ARG A 46 17.65 -18.19 11.73
CA ARG A 46 17.22 -18.51 10.35
C ARG A 46 16.22 -17.47 9.84
N VAL A 47 15.93 -17.48 8.55
CA VAL A 47 15.04 -16.51 7.89
C VAL A 47 13.86 -17.25 7.24
N GLY A 48 12.67 -16.68 7.33
CA GLY A 48 11.46 -17.17 6.69
C GLY A 48 10.47 -16.04 6.42
N ILE A 49 9.30 -16.42 5.90
CA ILE A 49 8.15 -15.55 5.66
C ILE A 49 6.90 -16.23 6.20
N PHE A 50 6.00 -15.45 6.78
CA PHE A 50 4.62 -15.83 7.04
C PHE A 50 3.69 -14.96 6.19
N ALA A 51 2.93 -15.59 5.29
CA ALA A 51 1.90 -14.92 4.50
C ALA A 51 0.51 -15.27 5.05
N SER A 52 -0.35 -14.26 5.20
CA SER A 52 -1.73 -14.43 5.65
C SER A 52 -2.69 -13.57 4.84
N TYR A 53 -3.98 -13.86 4.95
CA TYR A 53 -5.02 -12.92 4.56
C TYR A 53 -4.91 -11.69 5.44
N GLU A 54 -4.95 -10.49 4.84
CA GLU A 54 -4.67 -9.22 5.53
C GLU A 54 -5.48 -9.05 6.82
N SER A 55 -6.80 -9.22 6.75
CA SER A 55 -7.69 -9.09 7.90
C SER A 55 -7.39 -10.09 9.03
N PHE A 56 -6.90 -11.28 8.70
CA PHE A 56 -6.64 -12.33 9.69
C PHE A 56 -5.21 -12.31 10.20
N LEU A 57 -4.28 -11.65 9.53
CA LEU A 57 -2.98 -11.35 10.13
C LEU A 57 -3.15 -10.54 11.44
N ARG A 58 -4.26 -9.81 11.59
CA ARG A 58 -4.62 -9.10 12.83
C ARG A 58 -4.86 -10.02 14.02
N VAL A 59 -5.17 -11.30 13.80
CA VAL A 59 -5.27 -12.30 14.89
C VAL A 59 -3.98 -12.34 15.73
N VAL A 60 -2.82 -12.07 15.11
CA VAL A 60 -1.51 -12.10 15.77
C VAL A 60 -0.95 -10.72 16.11
N ASP A 61 -1.75 -9.65 16.08
CA ASP A 61 -1.33 -8.28 16.45
C ASP A 61 -0.49 -8.24 17.74
N THR A 62 -0.93 -9.00 18.74
CA THR A 62 -0.31 -9.02 20.06
C THR A 62 0.99 -9.81 20.08
N MET A 63 1.12 -10.87 19.27
CA MET A 63 2.37 -11.61 19.12
C MET A 63 3.43 -10.74 18.45
N VAL A 64 3.08 -10.11 17.33
CA VAL A 64 3.96 -9.17 16.62
C VAL A 64 4.37 -7.99 17.53
N THR A 65 3.45 -7.51 18.38
CA THR A 65 3.78 -6.51 19.41
C THR A 65 4.83 -7.01 20.40
N GLN A 66 4.73 -8.27 20.87
CA GLN A 66 5.72 -8.84 21.77
C GLN A 66 7.06 -9.07 21.07
N HIS A 67 7.06 -9.52 19.82
CA HIS A 67 8.28 -9.69 19.04
C HIS A 67 9.02 -8.36 18.85
N PHE A 68 8.30 -7.29 18.48
CA PHE A 68 8.84 -5.94 18.44
C PHE A 68 9.47 -5.53 19.79
N LYS A 69 8.75 -5.72 20.90
CA LYS A 69 9.27 -5.39 22.24
C LYS A 69 10.53 -6.17 22.58
N TRP A 70 10.59 -7.44 22.19
CA TRP A 70 11.77 -8.28 22.35
C TRP A 70 12.96 -7.73 21.56
N LEU A 71 12.80 -7.45 20.27
CA LEU A 71 13.85 -6.89 19.42
C LEU A 71 14.37 -5.56 19.97
N ARG A 72 13.46 -4.65 20.33
CA ARG A 72 13.79 -3.33 20.89
C ARG A 72 14.55 -3.42 22.19
N HIS A 73 14.19 -4.34 23.08
CA HIS A 73 14.93 -4.49 24.33
C HIS A 73 16.26 -5.22 24.13
N ALA A 74 16.31 -6.20 23.22
CA ALA A 74 17.53 -6.92 22.89
C ALA A 74 18.60 -6.01 22.29
N SER A 75 18.25 -4.98 21.53
CA SER A 75 19.21 -4.02 20.96
C SER A 75 19.94 -3.18 22.03
N GLU A 76 19.43 -3.11 23.26
CA GLU A 76 20.08 -2.44 24.39
C GLU A 76 21.06 -3.36 25.14
N GLN A 77 21.07 -4.66 24.82
CA GLN A 77 21.89 -5.66 25.50
C GLN A 77 23.19 -5.91 24.73
N ALA A 78 24.29 -5.30 25.15
CA ALA A 78 25.60 -5.40 24.48
C ALA A 78 26.15 -6.84 24.33
N TRP A 79 25.62 -7.80 25.07
CA TRP A 79 26.01 -9.22 25.02
C TRP A 79 25.12 -10.07 24.11
N ARG A 80 24.00 -9.53 23.61
CA ARG A 80 23.14 -10.23 22.65
C ARG A 80 23.55 -9.84 21.23
N ASN A 81 23.72 -10.85 20.37
CA ASN A 81 23.84 -10.62 18.93
C ASN A 81 22.54 -10.11 18.35
N ASP A 82 22.64 -9.54 17.15
CA ASP A 82 21.46 -9.20 16.37
C ASP A 82 20.69 -10.45 15.90
N TYR A 83 19.47 -10.24 15.41
CA TYR A 83 18.56 -11.26 14.88
C TYR A 83 18.20 -10.92 13.45
N PRO A 84 17.95 -11.92 12.59
CA PRO A 84 17.25 -11.69 11.34
C PRO A 84 15.88 -11.04 11.58
N SER A 85 15.35 -10.37 10.56
CA SER A 85 14.03 -9.75 10.64
C SER A 85 12.90 -10.77 10.53
N LEU A 86 11.81 -10.49 11.23
CA LEU A 86 10.53 -11.18 11.09
C LEU A 86 9.83 -10.64 9.84
N ASN A 87 9.54 -11.48 8.84
CA ASN A 87 8.95 -11.05 7.58
C ASN A 87 7.51 -11.56 7.44
N LEU A 88 6.57 -10.62 7.36
CA LEU A 88 5.14 -10.84 7.25
C LEU A 88 4.63 -10.33 5.90
N ILE A 89 3.79 -11.11 5.24
CA ILE A 89 3.08 -10.69 4.03
C ILE A 89 1.58 -10.65 4.32
N ALA A 90 0.99 -9.47 4.24
CA ALA A 90 -0.46 -9.31 4.14
C ALA A 90 -0.84 -9.35 2.65
N THR A 91 -1.52 -10.42 2.25
CA THR A 91 -2.06 -10.58 0.90
C THR A 91 -3.55 -10.91 0.98
N SER A 92 -4.23 -11.09 -0.16
CA SER A 92 -5.70 -11.17 -0.17
C SER A 92 -6.28 -9.98 0.60
N THR A 93 -5.87 -8.79 0.17
CA THR A 93 -6.12 -7.54 0.89
C THR A 93 -7.59 -7.15 0.84
N ALA A 94 -7.97 -6.10 1.57
CA ALA A 94 -9.34 -5.60 1.61
C ALA A 94 -9.98 -5.43 0.20
N PHE A 95 -9.18 -5.06 -0.81
CA PHE A 95 -9.65 -4.89 -2.20
C PHE A 95 -9.54 -6.16 -3.09
N GLN A 96 -9.25 -7.34 -2.51
CA GLN A 96 -9.02 -8.61 -3.22
C GLN A 96 -9.70 -9.82 -2.54
N GLN A 97 -10.88 -9.60 -1.96
CA GLN A 97 -11.66 -10.57 -1.16
C GLN A 97 -12.98 -10.98 -1.84
N ASP A 98 -12.93 -11.23 -3.15
CA ASP A 98 -14.08 -11.46 -4.04
C ASP A 98 -15.10 -12.48 -3.52
N HIS A 99 -14.64 -13.54 -2.86
CA HIS A 99 -15.49 -14.66 -2.41
C HIS A 99 -15.90 -14.58 -0.94
N ASN A 100 -15.36 -13.61 -0.18
CA ASN A 100 -15.44 -13.58 1.27
C ASN A 100 -16.15 -12.33 1.81
N GLY A 101 -16.03 -11.20 1.11
CA GLY A 101 -16.73 -9.97 1.45
C GLY A 101 -16.24 -9.27 2.72
N TYR A 102 -17.15 -8.56 3.38
CA TYR A 102 -16.85 -7.53 4.38
C TYR A 102 -16.02 -8.02 5.58
N THR A 103 -16.26 -9.23 6.09
CA THR A 103 -15.52 -9.77 7.26
C THR A 103 -14.03 -10.00 7.03
N HIS A 104 -13.57 -9.88 5.78
CA HIS A 104 -12.18 -10.05 5.39
C HIS A 104 -11.50 -8.72 5.00
N GLN A 105 -12.07 -7.58 5.41
CA GLN A 105 -11.63 -6.25 5.02
C GLN A 105 -11.19 -5.43 6.24
N ASP A 106 -9.93 -5.63 6.69
CA ASP A 106 -9.30 -4.83 7.74
C ASP A 106 -7.81 -4.64 7.43
N PRO A 107 -7.42 -3.51 6.80
CA PRO A 107 -6.03 -3.18 6.50
C PRO A 107 -5.31 -2.48 7.68
N GLY A 108 -5.84 -2.56 8.91
CA GLY A 108 -5.40 -1.79 10.07
C GLY A 108 -4.09 -2.24 10.72
N MET A 109 -3.46 -3.32 10.25
CA MET A 109 -2.14 -3.75 10.72
C MET A 109 -1.08 -2.66 10.50
N LEU A 110 -1.18 -1.89 9.39
CA LEU A 110 -0.30 -0.75 9.11
C LEU A 110 -0.36 0.28 10.25
N THR A 111 -1.55 0.71 10.65
CA THR A 111 -1.71 1.65 11.77
C THR A 111 -1.13 1.09 13.07
N HIS A 112 -1.39 -0.19 13.37
CA HIS A 112 -0.88 -0.82 14.59
C HIS A 112 0.65 -0.85 14.63
N LEU A 113 1.32 -1.22 13.54
CA LEU A 113 2.77 -1.28 13.50
C LEU A 113 3.41 0.13 13.46
N ALA A 114 2.78 1.08 12.78
CA ALA A 114 3.26 2.46 12.67
C ALA A 114 3.35 3.18 14.03
N GLU A 115 2.62 2.73 15.06
CA GLU A 115 2.73 3.26 16.43
C GLU A 115 4.01 2.85 17.16
N LYS A 116 4.61 1.70 16.79
CA LYS A 116 5.78 1.12 17.47
C LYS A 116 7.05 1.92 17.13
N LYS A 117 8.21 1.62 17.74
CA LYS A 117 9.45 2.38 17.45
C LYS A 117 9.91 2.13 16.02
N SER A 118 9.89 3.15 15.17
CA SER A 118 10.01 3.02 13.71
C SER A 118 11.38 2.49 13.26
N ASN A 119 12.42 2.58 14.09
CA ASN A 119 13.72 1.94 13.81
C ASN A 119 13.65 0.40 13.81
N PHE A 120 12.57 -0.19 14.31
CA PHE A 120 12.36 -1.65 14.35
C PHE A 120 11.25 -2.14 13.41
N ILE A 121 10.56 -1.23 12.72
CA ILE A 121 9.42 -1.56 11.86
C ILE A 121 9.75 -1.11 10.43
N ARG A 122 9.37 -1.93 9.46
CA ARG A 122 9.33 -1.55 8.05
C ARG A 122 7.99 -1.96 7.48
N GLU A 123 7.30 -1.01 6.86
CA GLU A 123 6.02 -1.22 6.21
C GLU A 123 6.19 -0.89 4.73
N TYR A 124 6.01 -1.90 3.89
CA TYR A 124 6.21 -1.80 2.45
C TYR A 124 4.92 -2.05 1.69
N LEU A 125 4.57 -1.14 0.79
CA LEU A 125 3.38 -1.21 -0.06
C LEU A 125 3.75 -1.21 -1.55
N PRO A 126 4.45 -2.25 -2.06
CA PRO A 126 4.83 -2.33 -3.46
C PRO A 126 3.59 -2.30 -4.38
N ALA A 127 3.66 -1.49 -5.44
CA ALA A 127 2.54 -1.35 -6.36
C ALA A 127 2.45 -2.48 -7.41
N ASP A 128 3.54 -3.21 -7.66
CA ASP A 128 3.62 -4.23 -8.68
C ASP A 128 4.65 -5.34 -8.35
N GLY A 129 4.83 -6.30 -9.28
CA GLY A 129 5.69 -7.46 -9.10
C GLY A 129 7.18 -7.11 -8.97
N ASN A 130 7.69 -6.18 -9.77
CA ASN A 130 9.09 -5.76 -9.70
C ASN A 130 9.39 -5.06 -8.37
N SER A 131 8.49 -4.17 -7.93
CA SER A 131 8.62 -3.50 -6.63
C SER A 131 8.57 -4.49 -5.47
N LEU A 132 7.70 -5.51 -5.56
CA LEU A 132 7.61 -6.57 -4.55
C LEU A 132 8.91 -7.38 -4.47
N LEU A 133 9.52 -7.73 -5.61
CA LEU A 133 10.80 -8.44 -5.65
C LEU A 133 11.93 -7.62 -5.02
N ALA A 134 12.06 -6.35 -5.40
CA ALA A 134 13.09 -5.46 -4.88
C ALA A 134 12.95 -5.23 -3.36
N VAL A 135 11.71 -5.05 -2.87
CA VAL A 135 11.44 -4.95 -1.43
C VAL A 135 11.77 -6.24 -0.69
N GLN A 136 11.44 -7.41 -1.24
CA GLN A 136 11.75 -8.69 -0.61
C GLN A 136 13.26 -8.92 -0.47
N GLU A 137 14.04 -8.57 -1.49
CA GLU A 137 15.51 -8.62 -1.42
C GLU A 137 16.02 -7.80 -0.23
N ARG A 138 15.56 -6.55 -0.10
CA ARG A 138 15.90 -5.68 1.02
C ARG A 138 15.46 -6.29 2.36
N ALA A 139 14.19 -6.72 2.47
CA ALA A 139 13.63 -7.27 3.71
C ALA A 139 14.40 -8.48 4.24
N PHE A 140 14.92 -9.34 3.34
CA PHE A 140 15.74 -10.49 3.73
C PHE A 140 17.15 -10.13 4.22
N SER A 141 17.67 -8.97 3.83
CA SER A 141 18.98 -8.49 4.26
C SER A 141 18.94 -7.68 5.56
N GLU A 142 17.79 -7.09 5.88
CA GLU A 142 17.62 -6.28 7.08
C GLU A 142 17.70 -7.10 8.37
N ARG A 143 18.09 -6.42 9.45
CA ARG A 143 18.33 -7.02 10.77
C ARG A 143 17.55 -6.27 11.83
N HIS A 144 17.07 -6.99 12.84
CA HIS A 144 16.31 -6.42 13.97
C HIS A 144 15.06 -5.65 13.53
N LYS A 145 14.32 -6.16 12.53
CA LYS A 145 13.06 -5.56 12.09
C LYS A 145 11.89 -6.51 12.18
N VAL A 146 10.70 -5.93 12.27
CA VAL A 146 9.46 -6.53 11.78
C VAL A 146 9.17 -5.87 10.43
N ASN A 147 9.19 -6.68 9.38
CA ASN A 147 8.90 -6.27 8.01
C ASN A 147 7.48 -6.70 7.66
N LEU A 148 6.59 -5.75 7.39
CA LEU A 148 5.26 -5.99 6.85
C LEU A 148 5.24 -5.59 5.37
N LEU A 149 4.95 -6.55 4.50
CA LEU A 149 4.77 -6.33 3.07
C LEU A 149 3.30 -6.49 2.71
N ILE A 150 2.69 -5.45 2.15
CA ILE A 150 1.34 -5.49 1.58
C ILE A 150 1.45 -5.88 0.12
N ALA A 151 0.92 -7.04 -0.28
CA ALA A 151 1.14 -7.59 -1.61
C ALA A 151 -0.14 -8.07 -2.30
N SER A 152 -0.34 -7.62 -3.53
CA SER A 152 -1.41 -8.11 -4.42
C SER A 152 -1.16 -9.56 -4.85
N LYS A 153 -2.25 -10.31 -5.03
CA LYS A 153 -2.26 -11.65 -5.63
C LYS A 153 -3.08 -11.74 -6.92
N GLN A 154 -3.98 -10.78 -7.15
CA GLN A 154 -4.82 -10.78 -8.33
C GLN A 154 -4.07 -10.25 -9.55
N PRO A 155 -4.49 -10.58 -10.79
CA PRO A 155 -3.91 -10.00 -11.99
C PRO A 155 -4.08 -8.46 -11.98
N ARG A 156 -2.97 -7.74 -12.16
CA ARG A 156 -2.91 -6.28 -12.15
C ARG A 156 -1.89 -5.78 -13.17
N GLN A 157 -2.05 -4.52 -13.59
CA GLN A 157 -1.07 -3.81 -14.40
C GLN A 157 0.29 -3.76 -13.68
N GLN A 158 1.38 -3.76 -14.46
CA GLN A 158 2.75 -3.61 -13.96
C GLN A 158 3.25 -2.24 -14.40
N TRP A 159 3.96 -1.54 -13.52
CA TRP A 159 4.23 -0.11 -13.67
C TRP A 159 5.71 0.19 -13.83
N PHE A 160 6.53 -0.44 -13.01
CA PHE A 160 7.91 -0.05 -12.82
C PHE A 160 8.85 -1.05 -13.45
N THR A 161 9.87 -0.51 -14.12
CA THR A 161 11.05 -1.27 -14.51
C THR A 161 11.79 -1.81 -13.28
N VAL A 162 12.70 -2.76 -13.48
CA VAL A 162 13.52 -3.29 -12.38
C VAL A 162 14.36 -2.18 -11.74
N GLU A 163 14.87 -1.26 -12.55
CA GLU A 163 15.68 -0.12 -12.12
C GLU A 163 14.86 0.89 -11.30
N GLU A 164 13.61 1.16 -11.70
CA GLU A 164 12.71 2.00 -10.90
C GLU A 164 12.33 1.32 -9.58
N ALA A 165 12.04 0.01 -9.62
CA ALA A 165 11.71 -0.78 -8.45
C ALA A 165 12.85 -0.84 -7.43
N GLU A 166 14.10 -0.96 -7.90
CA GLU A 166 15.29 -0.92 -7.03
C GLU A 166 15.40 0.44 -6.31
N VAL A 167 15.20 1.55 -7.02
CA VAL A 167 15.17 2.88 -6.39
C VAL A 167 14.01 2.99 -5.40
N LEU A 168 12.82 2.54 -5.77
CA LEU A 168 11.65 2.54 -4.89
C LEU A 168 11.85 1.69 -3.62
N ALA A 169 12.52 0.55 -3.72
CA ALA A 169 12.81 -0.30 -2.57
C ALA A 169 13.88 0.29 -1.66
N ASN A 170 14.90 0.96 -2.21
CA ASN A 170 16.01 1.55 -1.44
C ASN A 170 15.66 2.91 -0.84
N GLU A 171 15.09 3.79 -1.64
CA GLU A 171 14.67 5.13 -1.22
C GLU A 171 13.26 5.14 -0.64
N GLY A 172 12.45 4.10 -0.82
CA GLY A 172 11.13 4.01 -0.20
C GLY A 172 10.05 4.88 -0.84
N LEU A 173 10.39 5.89 -1.64
CA LEU A 173 9.47 6.66 -2.45
C LEU A 173 10.19 7.34 -3.61
N LYS A 174 9.47 7.67 -4.67
CA LYS A 174 10.05 8.29 -5.87
C LYS A 174 9.03 9.18 -6.59
N ILE A 175 9.50 10.32 -7.11
CA ILE A 175 8.75 11.09 -8.12
C ILE A 175 8.88 10.35 -9.45
N ILE A 176 7.75 10.02 -10.06
CA ILE A 176 7.72 9.25 -11.29
C ILE A 176 7.57 10.21 -12.48
N ASP A 177 8.68 10.43 -13.19
CA ASP A 177 8.76 11.44 -14.24
C ASP A 177 7.76 11.20 -15.37
N TRP A 178 7.57 9.94 -15.81
CA TRP A 178 6.64 9.61 -16.91
C TRP A 178 5.16 9.80 -16.53
N ALA A 179 4.86 9.93 -15.24
CA ALA A 179 3.53 10.22 -14.69
C ALA A 179 3.43 11.63 -14.11
N SER A 180 4.35 12.54 -14.46
CA SER A 180 4.39 13.91 -13.96
C SER A 180 4.48 14.90 -15.13
N THR A 181 3.62 15.92 -15.16
CA THR A 181 3.78 17.06 -16.09
C THR A 181 4.80 18.08 -15.58
N ALA A 182 5.06 18.08 -14.26
CA ALA A 182 6.03 18.93 -13.59
C ALA A 182 6.78 18.16 -12.46
N PRO A 183 7.72 17.26 -12.82
CA PRO A 183 8.49 16.47 -11.85
C PRO A 183 9.40 17.32 -10.95
N SER A 184 9.70 18.55 -11.38
CA SER A 184 10.46 19.54 -10.61
C SER A 184 9.86 20.94 -10.78
N GLY A 185 10.21 21.87 -9.89
CA GLY A 185 9.65 23.22 -9.88
C GLY A 185 8.24 23.30 -9.32
N ASP A 186 7.52 24.37 -9.63
CA ASP A 186 6.18 24.66 -9.12
C ASP A 186 5.14 23.69 -9.69
N VAL A 187 4.28 23.17 -8.80
CA VAL A 187 3.14 22.31 -9.16
C VAL A 187 1.83 22.90 -8.65
N ASP A 188 0.75 22.66 -9.37
CA ASP A 188 -0.59 23.06 -9.01
C ASP A 188 -1.23 22.07 -8.02
N ILE A 189 -0.87 20.79 -8.14
CA ILE A 189 -1.35 19.68 -7.30
C ILE A 189 -0.34 18.52 -7.31
N THR A 190 -0.24 17.79 -6.21
CA THR A 190 0.55 16.54 -6.13
C THR A 190 -0.39 15.34 -6.06
N PHE A 191 -0.14 14.34 -6.89
CA PHE A 191 -0.76 13.01 -6.74
C PHE A 191 0.23 12.08 -6.06
N ALA A 192 -0.22 11.30 -5.09
CA ALA A 192 0.61 10.30 -4.44
C ALA A 192 -0.19 9.04 -4.15
N SER A 193 0.48 7.90 -4.09
CA SER A 193 -0.18 6.68 -3.66
C SER A 193 0.75 5.68 -2.99
N ALA A 194 0.19 4.86 -2.09
CA ALA A 194 0.87 3.71 -1.49
C ALA A 194 -0.02 2.47 -1.57
N GLY A 195 0.46 1.40 -2.20
CA GLY A 195 -0.27 0.14 -2.43
C GLY A 195 -0.68 -0.08 -3.89
N THR A 196 -1.05 -1.32 -4.22
CA THR A 196 -1.37 -1.75 -5.59
C THR A 196 -2.62 -1.09 -6.14
N GLU A 197 -3.79 -1.30 -5.52
CA GLU A 197 -5.05 -0.68 -5.96
C GLU A 197 -5.02 0.85 -5.93
N PRO A 198 -4.53 1.52 -4.86
CA PRO A 198 -4.40 2.97 -4.86
C PRO A 198 -3.52 3.51 -5.99
N THR A 199 -2.41 2.84 -6.31
CA THR A 199 -1.54 3.26 -7.42
C THR A 199 -2.25 3.19 -8.77
N ILE A 200 -3.03 2.15 -9.02
CA ILE A 200 -3.81 2.02 -10.26
C ILE A 200 -4.81 3.18 -10.38
N GLU A 201 -5.57 3.44 -9.31
CA GLU A 201 -6.63 4.45 -9.35
C GLU A 201 -6.10 5.88 -9.38
N THR A 202 -5.04 6.18 -8.62
CA THR A 202 -4.41 7.51 -8.63
C THR A 202 -3.73 7.80 -9.97
N LEU A 203 -3.06 6.82 -10.59
CA LEU A 203 -2.49 6.97 -11.95
C LEU A 203 -3.59 7.19 -12.99
N ALA A 204 -4.71 6.48 -12.90
CA ALA A 204 -5.82 6.69 -13.81
C ALA A 204 -6.52 8.05 -13.58
N ALA A 205 -6.62 8.52 -12.34
CA ALA A 205 -7.18 9.83 -12.00
C ALA A 205 -6.36 10.98 -12.58
N LEU A 206 -5.03 10.98 -12.37
CA LEU A 206 -4.16 12.01 -12.94
C LEU A 206 -4.11 11.96 -14.47
N TRP A 207 -4.29 10.76 -15.04
CA TRP A 207 -4.40 10.60 -16.48
C TRP A 207 -5.68 11.27 -17.00
N LEU A 208 -6.84 11.03 -16.35
CA LEU A 208 -8.10 11.68 -16.70
C LEU A 208 -8.01 13.21 -16.62
N ILE A 209 -7.35 13.73 -15.57
CA ILE A 209 -7.08 15.16 -15.41
C ILE A 209 -6.23 15.68 -16.56
N ASN A 210 -5.07 15.08 -16.86
CA ASN A 210 -4.22 15.52 -17.96
C ASN A 210 -4.92 15.42 -19.34
N GLN A 211 -5.78 14.41 -19.54
CA GLN A 211 -6.55 14.30 -20.78
C GLN A 211 -7.49 15.48 -20.99
N ALA A 212 -8.08 16.01 -19.93
CA ALA A 212 -9.01 17.14 -19.97
C ALA A 212 -8.30 18.50 -19.89
N PHE A 213 -7.24 18.59 -19.09
CA PHE A 213 -6.54 19.82 -18.72
C PHE A 213 -5.02 19.62 -18.82
N PRO A 214 -4.45 19.54 -20.05
CA PRO A 214 -3.04 19.19 -20.26
C PRO A 214 -2.07 20.22 -19.67
N ASP A 215 -2.49 21.47 -19.50
CA ASP A 215 -1.67 22.54 -18.94
C ASP A 215 -1.51 22.47 -17.41
N VAL A 216 -2.26 21.59 -16.73
CA VAL A 216 -2.16 21.42 -15.27
C VAL A 216 -0.80 20.83 -14.91
N LYS A 217 -0.08 21.52 -14.01
CA LYS A 217 1.23 21.06 -13.53
C LYS A 217 1.04 20.18 -12.32
N PHE A 218 1.37 18.90 -12.44
CA PHE A 218 1.36 17.98 -11.32
C PHE A 218 2.58 17.08 -11.33
N ARG A 219 2.83 16.49 -10.17
CA ARG A 219 3.76 15.37 -10.00
C ARG A 219 3.05 14.16 -9.43
N TYR A 220 3.55 12.99 -9.77
CA TYR A 220 3.14 11.74 -9.15
C TYR A 220 4.27 11.19 -8.27
N VAL A 221 3.94 10.87 -7.02
CA VAL A 221 4.85 10.27 -6.04
C VAL A 221 4.35 8.87 -5.68
N ASN A 222 5.13 7.84 -6.02
CA ASN A 222 4.86 6.50 -5.54
C ASN A 222 5.56 6.28 -4.19
N VAL A 223 4.81 5.80 -3.20
CA VAL A 223 5.29 5.57 -1.83
C VAL A 223 5.27 4.07 -1.52
N VAL A 224 6.44 3.49 -1.26
CA VAL A 224 6.64 2.08 -0.93
C VAL A 224 6.94 1.89 0.55
N GLU A 225 7.97 2.55 1.11
CA GLU A 225 8.32 2.48 2.54
C GLU A 225 7.56 3.57 3.31
N LEU A 226 6.37 3.23 3.80
CA LEU A 226 5.38 4.17 4.32
C LEU A 226 5.92 5.05 5.46
N LEU A 227 6.64 4.43 6.41
CA LEU A 227 7.09 5.10 7.63
C LEU A 227 8.16 6.17 7.38
N ARG A 228 8.72 6.28 6.17
CA ARG A 228 9.59 7.42 5.81
C ARG A 228 8.85 8.76 5.90
N LEU A 229 7.52 8.76 5.69
CA LEU A 229 6.69 9.96 5.75
C LEU A 229 6.38 10.41 7.18
N GLN A 230 6.62 9.58 8.18
CA GLN A 230 6.29 9.86 9.57
C GLN A 230 7.23 10.92 10.18
N LYS A 231 6.77 11.68 11.18
CA LYS A 231 7.60 12.58 11.98
C LYS A 231 7.14 12.65 13.44
N LYS A 232 7.36 11.57 14.19
CA LYS A 232 6.91 11.49 15.60
C LYS A 232 7.56 12.58 16.46
N SER A 233 6.82 13.04 17.47
CA SER A 233 7.27 14.08 18.41
C SER A 233 8.50 13.67 19.23
N GLU A 234 8.63 12.39 19.60
CA GLU A 234 9.79 11.82 20.26
C GLU A 234 10.72 11.15 19.23
N PRO A 235 11.89 11.73 18.92
CA PRO A 235 12.77 11.19 17.89
C PRO A 235 13.47 9.89 18.30
N ASN A 236 13.63 9.62 19.60
CA ASN A 236 14.39 8.45 20.05
C ASN A 236 13.83 7.13 19.48
N MET A 237 14.65 6.42 18.69
CA MET A 237 14.32 5.16 18.01
C MET A 237 13.21 5.25 16.95
N ASN A 238 12.94 6.43 16.40
CA ASN A 238 11.99 6.61 15.29
C ASN A 238 12.61 7.22 14.03
N ASP A 239 13.80 7.82 14.14
CA ASP A 239 14.40 8.74 13.19
C ASP A 239 15.29 8.10 12.10
N GLU A 240 15.54 6.79 12.13
CA GLU A 240 16.50 6.13 11.23
C GLU A 240 16.15 6.26 9.75
N ARG A 241 14.85 6.28 9.42
CA ARG A 241 14.35 6.29 8.03
C ARG A 241 13.43 7.46 7.72
N GLU A 242 13.10 8.30 8.70
CA GLU A 242 12.27 9.48 8.50
C GLU A 242 12.93 10.41 7.48
N LEU A 243 12.15 10.93 6.53
CA LEU A 243 12.62 12.02 5.68
C LEU A 243 12.92 13.25 6.54
N SER A 244 13.98 13.98 6.22
CA SER A 244 14.14 15.35 6.68
C SER A 244 12.99 16.24 6.14
N ALA A 245 12.81 17.42 6.74
CA ALA A 245 11.83 18.38 6.24
C ALA A 245 12.14 18.82 4.80
N GLU A 246 13.42 18.97 4.46
CA GLU A 246 13.85 19.32 3.10
C GLU A 246 13.51 18.21 2.09
N GLU A 247 13.77 16.95 2.43
CA GLU A 247 13.44 15.82 1.56
C GLU A 247 11.93 15.66 1.39
N PHE A 248 11.15 15.74 2.48
CA PHE A 248 9.68 15.68 2.39
C PHE A 248 9.13 16.77 1.46
N ASN A 249 9.64 18.00 1.58
CA ASN A 249 9.22 19.14 0.76
C ASN A 249 9.61 19.00 -0.72
N LYS A 250 10.64 18.20 -1.06
CA LYS A 250 10.94 17.89 -2.47
C LYS A 250 9.82 17.07 -3.12
N TYR A 251 9.14 16.23 -2.35
CA TYR A 251 8.03 15.41 -2.85
C TYR A 251 6.71 16.17 -2.84
N PHE A 252 6.32 16.76 -1.71
CA PHE A 252 4.94 17.22 -1.51
C PHE A 252 4.72 18.72 -1.64
N GLN A 253 5.77 19.54 -1.43
CA GLN A 253 5.71 21.01 -1.35
C GLN A 253 4.72 21.55 -0.31
N ALA A 254 5.20 22.32 0.66
CA ALA A 254 4.45 22.65 1.87
C ALA A 254 3.03 23.21 1.62
N ASP A 255 2.84 24.02 0.59
CA ASP A 255 1.57 24.72 0.29
C ASP A 255 0.81 24.14 -0.93
N THR A 256 1.21 22.97 -1.42
CA THR A 256 0.57 22.33 -2.59
C THR A 256 -0.48 21.33 -2.13
N PRO A 257 -1.71 21.34 -2.68
CA PRO A 257 -2.70 20.32 -2.36
C PRO A 257 -2.25 18.93 -2.81
N VAL A 258 -2.54 17.91 -2.01
CA VAL A 258 -2.14 16.52 -2.27
C VAL A 258 -3.37 15.61 -2.36
N ILE A 259 -3.57 14.95 -3.51
CA ILE A 259 -4.45 13.77 -3.60
C ILE A 259 -3.62 12.55 -3.23
N PHE A 260 -4.00 11.84 -2.17
CA PHE A 260 -3.26 10.68 -1.67
C PHE A 260 -4.12 9.42 -1.68
N GLY A 261 -3.91 8.54 -2.67
CA GLY A 261 -4.50 7.20 -2.66
C GLY A 261 -3.79 6.29 -1.67
N PHE A 262 -4.52 5.74 -0.70
CA PHE A 262 -3.94 4.93 0.37
C PHE A 262 -4.61 3.56 0.50
N HIS A 263 -3.81 2.54 0.81
CA HIS A 263 -4.27 1.16 0.94
C HIS A 263 -5.15 0.93 2.18
N ALA A 264 -4.87 1.65 3.27
CA ALA A 264 -5.51 1.42 4.55
C ALA A 264 -6.32 2.63 5.02
N TYR A 265 -6.64 2.67 6.31
CA TYR A 265 -7.41 3.74 6.91
C TYR A 265 -6.71 5.10 6.81
N GLU A 266 -7.49 6.13 6.49
CA GLU A 266 -7.02 7.47 6.14
C GLU A 266 -6.27 8.17 7.28
N ASN A 267 -6.69 7.89 8.52
CA ASN A 267 -6.17 8.50 9.74
C ASN A 267 -4.64 8.36 9.88
N LEU A 268 -4.05 7.31 9.31
CA LEU A 268 -2.60 7.13 9.35
C LEU A 268 -1.87 8.19 8.51
N ILE A 269 -2.31 8.44 7.27
CA ILE A 269 -1.73 9.46 6.40
C ILE A 269 -2.02 10.86 6.95
N GLU A 270 -3.25 11.11 7.41
CA GLU A 270 -3.61 12.37 8.07
C GLU A 270 -2.68 12.67 9.24
N SER A 271 -2.36 11.66 10.07
CA SER A 271 -1.44 11.82 11.19
C SER A 271 -0.03 12.19 10.73
N PHE A 272 0.48 11.61 9.64
CA PHE A 272 1.82 11.94 9.13
C PHE A 272 1.88 13.37 8.60
N PHE A 273 0.87 13.82 7.85
CA PHE A 273 0.84 15.19 7.35
C PHE A 273 0.69 16.22 8.48
N PHE A 274 -0.05 15.89 9.54
CA PHE A 274 -0.08 16.69 10.77
C PHE A 274 1.28 16.76 11.47
N GLU A 275 1.94 15.61 11.67
CA GLU A 275 3.29 15.51 12.24
C GLU A 275 4.33 16.32 11.44
N ARG A 276 4.17 16.36 10.12
CA ARG A 276 5.00 17.13 9.19
C ARG A 276 4.76 18.63 9.25
N LYS A 277 3.70 19.08 9.95
CA LYS A 277 3.23 20.47 9.97
C LYS A 277 3.00 20.97 8.54
N PHE A 278 2.47 20.10 7.68
CA PHE A 278 2.14 20.44 6.32
C PHE A 278 1.11 21.58 6.29
N THR A 279 1.32 22.60 5.45
CA THR A 279 0.51 23.82 5.44
C THR A 279 -0.54 23.83 4.34
N GLY A 280 -0.39 23.00 3.32
CA GLY A 280 -1.38 22.70 2.31
C GLY A 280 -2.41 21.68 2.80
N ASP A 281 -3.37 21.40 1.93
CA ASP A 281 -4.42 20.41 2.19
C ASP A 281 -4.00 19.03 1.65
N VAL A 282 -4.24 18.00 2.45
CA VAL A 282 -4.11 16.60 2.01
C VAL A 282 -5.50 15.99 1.96
N TYR A 283 -5.81 15.40 0.82
CA TYR A 283 -7.07 14.72 0.57
C TYR A 283 -6.77 13.23 0.40
N VAL A 284 -7.00 12.49 1.47
CA VAL A 284 -6.70 11.06 1.53
C VAL A 284 -7.91 10.29 0.99
N HIS A 285 -7.63 9.37 0.08
CA HIS A 285 -8.58 8.36 -0.37
C HIS A 285 -8.07 7.01 0.11
N GLY A 286 -8.53 6.59 1.28
CA GLY A 286 -8.16 5.32 1.91
C GLY A 286 -9.30 4.31 1.94
N TYR A 287 -9.12 3.23 2.69
CA TYR A 287 -10.23 2.34 3.06
C TYR A 287 -11.09 3.01 4.14
N ARG A 288 -12.41 3.03 3.93
CA ARG A 288 -13.38 3.77 4.77
C ARG A 288 -14.33 2.88 5.58
N GLU A 289 -13.96 1.61 5.80
CA GLU A 289 -14.81 0.63 6.47
C GLU A 289 -16.11 0.32 5.68
N ASP A 290 -16.04 0.47 4.36
CA ASP A 290 -17.13 0.25 3.43
C ASP A 290 -16.72 -0.79 2.37
N GLY A 291 -17.52 -1.84 2.25
CA GLY A 291 -17.31 -2.90 1.25
C GLY A 291 -18.17 -4.14 1.53
N ASP A 292 -18.33 -5.00 0.52
CA ASP A 292 -18.97 -6.31 0.64
C ASP A 292 -18.57 -7.20 -0.56
N ILE A 293 -19.22 -8.34 -0.74
CA ILE A 293 -19.12 -9.14 -1.97
C ILE A 293 -19.65 -8.31 -3.14
N THR A 294 -18.75 -7.83 -3.98
CA THR A 294 -19.03 -7.06 -5.19
C THR A 294 -17.94 -7.27 -6.24
N THR A 295 -18.00 -6.53 -7.36
CA THR A 295 -17.00 -6.58 -8.42
C THR A 295 -15.68 -5.92 -8.01
N THR A 296 -14.60 -6.22 -8.74
CA THR A 296 -13.24 -5.80 -8.39
C THR A 296 -13.08 -4.29 -8.26
N TYR A 297 -13.70 -3.51 -9.16
CA TYR A 297 -13.59 -2.05 -9.11
C TYR A 297 -14.62 -1.41 -8.19
N ASP A 298 -15.78 -2.03 -7.98
CA ASP A 298 -16.77 -1.53 -7.02
C ASP A 298 -16.24 -1.54 -5.59
N MET A 299 -15.38 -2.50 -5.22
CA MET A 299 -14.66 -2.47 -3.94
C MET A 299 -13.83 -1.21 -3.73
N ARG A 300 -13.34 -0.57 -4.80
CA ARG A 300 -12.62 0.71 -4.73
C ARG A 300 -13.61 1.87 -4.65
N VAL A 301 -14.72 1.78 -5.38
CA VAL A 301 -15.81 2.76 -5.37
C VAL A 301 -16.47 2.90 -4.01
N TYR A 302 -16.61 1.79 -3.25
CA TYR A 302 -17.17 1.81 -1.89
C TYR A 302 -16.49 2.84 -0.96
N SER A 303 -15.16 2.93 -1.02
CA SER A 303 -14.37 3.86 -0.20
C SER A 303 -14.03 5.17 -0.93
N HIS A 304 -14.64 5.42 -2.09
CA HIS A 304 -14.27 6.52 -3.00
C HIS A 304 -12.78 6.50 -3.39
N LEU A 305 -12.12 5.34 -3.34
CA LEU A 305 -10.72 5.17 -3.74
C LEU A 305 -10.56 5.18 -5.27
N ASP A 306 -11.63 4.94 -6.02
CA ASP A 306 -11.58 4.86 -7.47
C ASP A 306 -11.14 6.17 -8.14
N ARG A 307 -10.66 6.01 -9.38
CA ARG A 307 -10.16 7.09 -10.22
C ARG A 307 -11.14 8.22 -10.48
N PHE A 308 -12.45 7.96 -10.46
CA PHE A 308 -13.46 8.95 -10.80
C PHE A 308 -13.70 9.89 -9.63
N HIS A 309 -13.81 9.36 -8.41
CA HIS A 309 -13.86 10.19 -7.20
C HIS A 309 -12.57 11.01 -7.02
N GLN A 310 -11.39 10.39 -7.15
CA GLN A 310 -10.12 11.11 -7.07
C GLN A 310 -9.99 12.21 -8.14
N ALA A 311 -10.41 11.95 -9.38
CA ALA A 311 -10.36 12.93 -10.45
C ALA A 311 -11.35 14.09 -10.24
N LYS A 312 -12.54 13.82 -9.70
CA LYS A 312 -13.49 14.88 -9.32
C LYS A 312 -12.88 15.82 -8.29
N GLU A 313 -12.35 15.28 -7.20
CA GLU A 313 -11.77 16.09 -6.13
C GLU A 313 -10.56 16.91 -6.63
N ALA A 314 -9.72 16.31 -7.47
CA ALA A 314 -8.63 17.04 -8.13
C ALA A 314 -9.14 18.22 -8.99
N ALA A 315 -10.20 18.03 -9.78
CA ALA A 315 -10.77 19.10 -10.60
C ALA A 315 -11.40 20.21 -9.74
N GLU A 316 -12.08 19.85 -8.64
CA GLU A 316 -12.64 20.81 -7.68
C GLU A 316 -11.54 21.68 -7.06
N ILE A 317 -10.45 21.07 -6.58
CA ILE A 317 -9.28 21.76 -6.01
C ILE A 317 -8.63 22.69 -7.03
N LEU A 318 -8.38 22.18 -8.24
CA LEU A 318 -7.73 22.95 -9.30
C LEU A 318 -8.57 24.17 -9.70
N SER A 319 -9.89 24.01 -9.79
CA SER A 319 -10.80 25.12 -10.11
C SER A 319 -10.86 26.15 -8.98
N ALA A 320 -11.00 25.69 -7.73
CA ALA A 320 -11.02 26.56 -6.55
C ALA A 320 -9.74 27.40 -6.41
N ASN A 321 -8.60 26.85 -6.84
CA ASN A 321 -7.31 27.52 -6.87
C ASN A 321 -7.04 28.32 -8.16
N GLY A 322 -8.03 28.44 -9.06
CA GLY A 322 -7.94 29.22 -10.29
C GLY A 322 -6.98 28.64 -11.33
N LYS A 323 -6.68 27.34 -11.26
CA LYS A 323 -5.77 26.63 -12.17
C LYS A 323 -6.46 26.11 -13.44
N ILE A 324 -7.77 25.88 -13.35
CA ILE A 324 -8.64 25.54 -14.47
C ILE A 324 -9.91 26.41 -14.42
N ASP A 325 -10.59 26.55 -15.56
CA ASP A 325 -11.87 27.25 -15.65
C ASP A 325 -12.99 26.48 -14.95
N GLN A 326 -13.82 27.17 -14.16
CA GLN A 326 -14.89 26.54 -13.38
C GLN A 326 -15.93 25.83 -14.25
N ALA A 327 -16.33 26.39 -15.39
CA ALA A 327 -17.32 25.73 -16.25
C ALA A 327 -16.73 24.47 -16.92
N ALA A 328 -15.43 24.50 -17.24
CA ALA A 328 -14.72 23.33 -17.72
C ALA A 328 -14.59 22.25 -16.63
N ALA A 329 -14.32 22.64 -15.39
CA ALA A 329 -14.31 21.74 -14.23
C ALA A 329 -15.67 21.10 -13.99
N ASP A 330 -16.75 21.89 -13.96
CA ASP A 330 -18.12 21.40 -13.78
C ASP A 330 -18.52 20.38 -14.85
N THR A 331 -18.13 20.62 -16.11
CA THR A 331 -18.38 19.70 -17.22
C THR A 331 -17.61 18.38 -17.04
N PHE A 332 -16.36 18.45 -16.58
CA PHE A 332 -15.55 17.27 -16.30
C PHE A 332 -16.12 16.46 -15.13
N ILE A 333 -16.51 17.12 -14.04
CA ILE A 333 -17.10 16.51 -12.85
C ILE A 333 -18.40 15.79 -13.21
N ALA A 334 -19.29 16.43 -13.98
CA ALA A 334 -20.53 15.81 -14.44
C ALA A 334 -20.28 14.52 -15.25
N LYS A 335 -19.22 14.49 -16.07
CA LYS A 335 -18.84 13.27 -16.81
C LYS A 335 -18.38 12.14 -15.87
N MET A 336 -17.66 12.47 -14.80
CA MET A 336 -17.26 11.47 -13.80
C MET A 336 -18.49 10.94 -13.05
N ASP A 337 -19.44 11.80 -12.71
CA ASP A 337 -20.73 11.41 -12.11
C ASP A 337 -21.54 10.49 -13.03
N ASP A 338 -21.64 10.82 -14.32
CA ASP A 338 -22.32 9.97 -15.30
C ASP A 338 -21.65 8.58 -15.40
N THR A 339 -20.31 8.53 -15.30
CA THR A 339 -19.55 7.27 -15.33
C THR A 339 -19.80 6.43 -14.07
N LEU A 340 -19.83 7.06 -12.90
CA LEU A 340 -20.17 6.41 -11.63
C LEU A 340 -21.63 5.92 -11.62
N ALA A 341 -22.56 6.70 -12.17
CA ALA A 341 -23.95 6.28 -12.32
C ALA A 341 -24.07 5.04 -13.22
N LYS A 342 -23.36 5.02 -14.36
CA LYS A 342 -23.24 3.84 -15.23
C LYS A 342 -22.64 2.65 -14.47
N HIS A 343 -21.58 2.87 -13.70
CA HIS A 343 -20.94 1.85 -12.87
C HIS A 343 -21.94 1.16 -11.93
N PHE A 344 -22.69 1.94 -11.14
CA PHE A 344 -23.71 1.39 -10.24
C PHE A 344 -24.79 0.63 -11.00
N GLN A 345 -25.23 1.13 -12.15
CA GLN A 345 -26.22 0.46 -12.96
C GLN A 345 -25.72 -0.90 -13.49
N VAL A 346 -24.51 -0.96 -14.06
CA VAL A 346 -23.98 -2.18 -14.67
C VAL A 346 -23.61 -3.20 -13.61
N THR A 347 -22.92 -2.81 -12.54
CA THR A 347 -22.53 -3.74 -11.47
C THR A 347 -23.74 -4.40 -10.80
N ARG A 348 -24.81 -3.64 -10.50
CA ARG A 348 -26.00 -4.18 -9.81
C ARG A 348 -26.90 -5.01 -10.72
N ASN A 349 -26.93 -4.73 -12.03
CA ASN A 349 -27.81 -5.44 -12.97
C ASN A 349 -27.11 -6.60 -13.70
N GLU A 350 -25.81 -6.51 -13.95
CA GLU A 350 -25.05 -7.43 -14.80
C GLU A 350 -23.96 -8.19 -14.03
N GLY A 351 -23.59 -7.76 -12.82
CA GLY A 351 -22.57 -8.44 -12.01
C GLY A 351 -21.15 -8.36 -12.60
N ARG A 352 -20.86 -7.31 -13.38
CA ARG A 352 -19.55 -7.04 -13.97
C ARG A 352 -19.18 -5.57 -13.86
N ASP A 353 -17.89 -5.27 -13.97
CA ASP A 353 -17.40 -3.90 -14.06
C ASP A 353 -17.58 -3.31 -15.47
N ILE A 354 -17.61 -1.97 -15.53
CA ILE A 354 -17.71 -1.20 -16.77
C ILE A 354 -16.35 -1.14 -17.51
N GLU A 355 -16.39 -0.94 -18.82
CA GLU A 355 -15.22 -0.96 -19.69
C GLU A 355 -14.25 0.21 -19.38
N GLU A 356 -14.77 1.33 -18.88
CA GLU A 356 -13.98 2.47 -18.42
C GLU A 356 -13.01 2.10 -17.27
N PHE A 357 -13.31 1.02 -16.54
CA PHE A 357 -12.38 0.40 -15.60
C PHE A 357 -11.56 -0.72 -16.25
N THR A 358 -12.21 -1.73 -16.84
CA THR A 358 -11.55 -3.00 -17.24
C THR A 358 -10.60 -2.85 -18.42
N ASP A 359 -10.94 -1.96 -19.37
CA ASP A 359 -10.23 -1.84 -20.64
C ASP A 359 -9.22 -0.69 -20.61
N TRP A 360 -9.15 0.05 -19.50
CA TRP A 360 -8.21 1.13 -19.35
C TRP A 360 -6.76 0.61 -19.33
N THR A 361 -5.93 1.24 -20.16
CA THR A 361 -4.49 1.00 -20.21
C THR A 361 -3.77 2.33 -20.15
N TRP A 362 -2.60 2.34 -19.52
CA TRP A 362 -1.77 3.54 -19.47
C TRP A 362 -1.34 3.97 -20.87
N SER A 363 -1.45 5.27 -21.15
CA SER A 363 -0.83 5.91 -22.30
C SER A 363 0.00 7.12 -21.83
N PRO A 364 0.99 7.57 -22.61
CA PRO A 364 1.71 8.81 -22.29
C PRO A 364 0.76 9.98 -22.04
N LEU A 365 1.15 10.86 -21.12
CA LEU A 365 0.48 12.13 -20.87
C LEU A 365 0.56 13.03 -22.12
N LYS A 366 -0.45 13.91 -22.30
CA LYS A 366 -0.56 14.91 -23.37
C LYS A 366 0.43 16.04 -23.24
#